data_AF-A0A7Y0IG66-F1
#
_entry.id   AF-A0A7Y0IG66-F1
#
_cell.length_a   1.000
_cell.length_b   1.000
_cell.length_c   1.000
_cell.angle_alpha   90.00
_cell.angle_beta   90.00
_cell.angle_gamma   90.00
#
_symmetry.space_group_name_H-M   'P 1'
#
loop_
_entity.id
_entity.type
_entity.pdbx_description
1 polymer ?
#
loop_
_entity_poly.entity_id
_entity_poly.type
_entity_poly.pdbx_seq_one_letter_code
_entity_poly.pdbx_strand_id
1 'polypeptide(L)'
;MKIRSKIYNRLFALQFIAMLFVACSFYSCKESEGFNEVVSKDMTKPGALTGVKVENLAGAAVISYVLPNSENLLYVQAEYRINSRTVRQSKSSYYSDTIKVEGFEKSGDYDVTLYAVSRANVKSDPVQVRVHPATPSYLSVYPTVQLQADFGGVNVIASNPAKKPIGVIVISNDKTTGKMLPIEQFYTEAENINFSVRGFDTLKRDFGVYVTDRWGNISDTLFKSISPIFEIMVPKAQFSEYRLPSDSPLGATGLGWNTSRLWDNNTSDPGWHTEAGYSKPLQLCTFDMGVLTKLSRYKLWERGEAYGNDYSYNHGNPKAWTLWGSAKTAPADIELPVSSAKGTVVGDWINLGNFTCPPPPSGNAPGQTTPVDLAAVKAGFEFNIALDIPKVRFIRLAVNSTWGNADFAHVMELSFWGNTN
;
A
#
# COMPACT_ATOMS: atom_id res chain seq x y z
N MET A 1 67.22 -17.49 36.24
CA MET A 1 66.73 -16.15 35.84
C MET A 1 65.24 -16.22 35.47
N LYS A 2 64.39 -15.51 36.24
CA LYS A 2 63.07 -14.94 35.86
C LYS A 2 61.85 -15.81 35.43
N ILE A 3 61.65 -17.05 35.88
CA ILE A 3 60.41 -17.82 35.51
C ILE A 3 59.45 -18.09 36.69
N ARG A 4 59.91 -18.29 37.94
CA ARG A 4 59.00 -18.66 39.05
C ARG A 4 58.19 -17.50 39.68
N SER A 5 58.63 -16.25 39.55
CA SER A 5 57.94 -15.08 40.13
C SER A 5 56.69 -14.65 39.34
N LYS A 6 56.61 -14.95 38.03
CA LYS A 6 55.47 -14.55 37.18
C LYS A 6 54.20 -15.38 37.41
N ILE A 7 54.30 -16.60 37.95
CA ILE A 7 53.16 -17.51 38.12
C ILE A 7 52.33 -17.13 39.36
N TYR A 8 52.98 -16.79 40.48
CA TYR A 8 52.28 -16.35 41.70
C TYR A 8 51.55 -15.02 41.50
N ASN A 9 52.13 -14.06 40.77
CA ASN A 9 51.44 -12.80 40.44
C ASN A 9 50.24 -12.99 39.51
N ARG A 10 50.24 -14.03 38.66
CA ARG A 10 49.09 -14.34 37.79
C ARG A 10 47.94 -15.00 38.54
N LEU A 11 48.22 -15.89 39.50
CA LEU A 11 47.17 -16.45 40.37
C LEU A 11 46.57 -15.39 41.30
N PHE A 12 47.39 -14.50 41.87
CA PHE A 12 46.91 -13.42 42.73
C PHE A 12 46.10 -12.39 41.95
N ALA A 13 46.52 -12.06 40.71
CA ALA A 13 45.76 -11.20 39.81
C ALA A 13 44.44 -11.86 39.35
N LEU A 14 44.41 -13.16 39.09
CA LEU A 14 43.17 -13.89 38.77
C LEU A 14 42.21 -13.90 39.96
N GLN A 15 42.72 -14.08 41.17
CA GLN A 15 41.92 -14.03 42.41
C GLN A 15 41.38 -12.62 42.65
N PHE A 16 42.17 -11.58 42.39
CA PHE A 16 41.70 -10.19 42.48
C PHE A 16 40.63 -9.87 41.43
N ILE A 17 40.80 -10.33 40.19
CA ILE A 17 39.81 -10.14 39.10
C ILE A 17 38.53 -10.91 39.40
N ALA A 18 38.63 -12.14 39.92
CA ALA A 18 37.46 -12.93 40.34
C ALA A 18 36.73 -12.28 41.51
N MET A 19 37.45 -11.72 42.48
CA MET A 19 36.89 -11.01 43.62
C MET A 19 36.25 -9.67 43.20
N LEU A 20 36.83 -8.99 42.19
CA LEU A 20 36.26 -7.78 41.58
C LEU A 20 34.99 -8.10 40.77
N PHE A 21 34.97 -9.23 40.04
CA PHE A 21 33.77 -9.71 39.34
C PHE A 21 32.65 -10.06 40.32
N VAL A 22 32.96 -10.72 41.43
CA VAL A 22 31.99 -11.01 42.50
C VAL A 22 31.49 -9.73 43.19
N ALA A 23 32.35 -8.73 43.41
CA ALA A 23 31.96 -7.44 43.96
C ALA A 23 31.04 -6.62 43.03
N CYS A 24 31.26 -6.71 41.71
CA CYS A 24 30.39 -6.09 40.69
C CYS A 24 29.03 -6.80 40.57
N SER A 25 28.92 -8.09 40.90
CA SER A 25 27.65 -8.82 40.91
C SER A 25 26.65 -8.34 41.96
N PHE A 26 27.11 -7.62 43.01
CA PHE A 26 26.25 -7.06 44.05
C PHE A 26 25.72 -5.65 43.73
N TYR A 27 26.14 -5.06 42.60
CA TYR A 27 25.56 -3.84 42.04
C TYR A 27 24.63 -4.18 40.86
N SER A 28 23.77 -5.18 41.05
CA SER A 28 22.55 -5.26 40.23
C SER A 28 21.71 -4.02 40.55
N CYS A 29 21.36 -3.23 39.52
CA CYS A 29 20.31 -2.24 39.64
C CYS A 29 19.10 -2.96 40.25
N LYS A 30 18.67 -2.54 41.45
CA LYS A 30 17.36 -2.92 41.94
C LYS A 30 16.37 -2.42 40.88
N GLU A 31 15.73 -3.33 40.16
CA GLU A 31 14.43 -3.02 39.58
C GLU A 31 13.62 -2.44 40.73
N SER A 32 13.10 -1.22 40.55
CA SER A 32 12.17 -0.66 41.51
C SER A 32 10.96 -1.60 41.56
N GLU A 33 10.86 -2.39 42.62
CA GLU A 33 9.59 -3.00 43.01
C GLU A 33 8.55 -1.86 43.03
N GLY A 34 7.50 -1.99 42.22
CA GLY A 34 6.39 -1.05 42.24
C GLY A 34 6.14 -0.19 41.00
N PHE A 35 6.54 -0.60 39.78
CA PHE A 35 6.08 0.13 38.57
C PHE A 35 4.54 0.19 38.44
N ASN A 36 3.82 -0.72 39.11
CA ASN A 36 2.36 -0.77 39.20
C ASN A 36 1.82 -0.52 40.62
N GLU A 37 2.67 -0.16 41.59
CA GLU A 37 2.20 0.14 42.94
C GLU A 37 1.71 1.58 43.06
N VAL A 38 0.75 1.77 43.95
CA VAL A 38 0.17 3.08 44.22
C VAL A 38 1.26 4.00 44.79
N VAL A 39 1.65 5.00 44.00
CA VAL A 39 2.84 5.85 44.25
C VAL A 39 2.68 6.75 45.48
N SER A 40 1.46 6.89 46.00
CA SER A 40 1.16 7.73 47.17
C SER A 40 0.25 7.00 48.15
N LYS A 41 0.52 7.18 49.45
CA LYS A 41 -0.37 6.77 50.55
C LYS A 41 -1.35 7.88 50.96
N ASP A 42 -1.27 9.05 50.34
CA ASP A 42 -2.21 10.15 50.58
C ASP A 42 -3.57 9.84 49.95
N MET A 43 -4.53 9.45 50.79
CA MET A 43 -5.90 9.11 50.41
C MET A 43 -6.82 10.33 50.28
N THR A 44 -6.28 11.56 50.30
CA THR A 44 -7.07 12.78 50.14
C THR A 44 -7.81 12.75 48.80
N LYS A 45 -9.14 12.91 48.87
CA LYS A 45 -10.03 12.93 47.71
C LYS A 45 -9.81 14.22 46.89
N PRO A 46 -9.49 14.13 45.59
CA PRO A 46 -9.40 15.32 44.74
C PRO A 46 -10.75 16.03 44.60
N GLY A 47 -10.71 17.35 44.38
CA GLY A 47 -11.88 18.13 44.00
C GLY A 47 -12.45 17.68 42.64
N ALA A 48 -13.72 17.97 42.39
CA ALA A 48 -14.34 17.74 41.08
C ALA A 48 -13.79 18.71 40.02
N LEU A 49 -13.87 18.30 38.75
CA LEU A 49 -13.54 19.16 37.61
C LEU A 49 -14.58 20.28 37.48
N THR A 50 -14.15 21.44 36.99
CA THR A 50 -15.05 22.59 36.75
C THR A 50 -14.85 23.18 35.36
N GLY A 51 -15.70 24.12 34.94
CA GLY A 51 -15.53 24.84 33.67
C GLY A 51 -15.58 23.95 32.42
N VAL A 52 -16.33 22.84 32.48
CA VAL A 52 -16.37 21.84 31.41
C VAL A 52 -16.95 22.42 30.11
N LYS A 53 -16.25 22.21 29.00
CA LYS A 53 -16.73 22.57 27.64
C LYS A 53 -16.52 21.39 26.69
N VAL A 54 -17.46 21.24 25.76
CA VAL A 54 -17.48 20.13 24.79
C VAL A 54 -17.29 20.67 23.38
N GLU A 55 -16.37 20.06 22.64
CA GLU A 55 -16.22 20.18 21.20
C GLU A 55 -16.51 18.81 20.55
N ASN A 56 -17.54 18.76 19.69
CA ASN A 56 -17.94 17.51 19.04
C ASN A 56 -17.20 17.31 17.71
N LEU A 57 -16.73 16.09 17.48
CA LEU A 57 -16.02 15.66 16.27
C LEU A 57 -16.71 14.44 15.65
N ALA A 58 -16.30 14.03 14.45
CA ALA A 58 -16.79 12.80 13.82
C ALA A 58 -16.40 11.57 14.66
N GLY A 59 -17.40 10.88 15.23
CA GLY A 59 -17.20 9.70 16.08
C GLY A 59 -16.43 9.96 17.39
N ALA A 60 -16.26 11.22 17.79
CA ALA A 60 -15.49 11.61 18.96
C ALA A 60 -15.98 12.94 19.55
N ALA A 61 -15.50 13.27 20.74
CA ALA A 61 -15.59 14.60 21.32
C ALA A 61 -14.32 14.93 22.10
N VAL A 62 -13.95 16.20 22.13
CA VAL A 62 -12.91 16.74 23.00
C VAL A 62 -13.60 17.50 24.13
N ILE A 63 -13.25 17.15 25.35
CA ILE A 63 -13.80 17.78 26.55
C ILE A 63 -12.66 18.53 27.23
N SER A 64 -12.82 19.84 27.41
CA SER A 64 -11.90 20.68 28.17
C SER A 64 -12.47 20.98 29.55
N TYR A 65 -11.59 21.16 30.55
CA TYR A 65 -11.97 21.36 31.94
C TYR A 65 -10.90 22.12 32.72
N VAL A 66 -11.26 22.64 33.88
CA VAL A 66 -10.34 23.17 34.88
C VAL A 66 -10.05 22.10 35.93
N LEU A 67 -8.76 21.82 36.13
CA LEU A 67 -8.27 20.84 37.11
C LEU A 67 -8.45 21.37 38.55
N PRO A 68 -8.74 20.49 39.52
CA PRO A 68 -8.74 20.87 40.92
C PRO A 68 -7.32 21.22 41.38
N ASN A 69 -7.18 22.21 42.27
CA ASN A 69 -5.90 22.54 42.88
C ASN A 69 -5.52 21.46 43.91
N SER A 70 -4.77 20.45 43.47
CA SER A 70 -4.34 19.32 44.30
C SER A 70 -2.95 18.83 43.87
N GLU A 71 -1.99 18.86 44.78
CA GLU A 71 -0.64 18.33 44.55
C GLU A 71 -0.62 16.80 44.37
N ASN A 72 -1.69 16.12 44.81
CA ASN A 72 -1.84 14.67 44.73
C ASN A 72 -2.58 14.22 43.45
N LEU A 73 -2.89 15.12 42.52
CA LEU A 73 -3.56 14.75 41.27
C LEU A 73 -2.63 13.94 40.35
N LEU A 74 -3.15 12.89 39.70
CA LEU A 74 -2.40 12.07 38.76
C LEU A 74 -2.95 12.17 37.33
N TYR A 75 -4.25 11.96 37.14
CA TYR A 75 -4.90 12.05 35.83
C TYR A 75 -6.39 12.36 35.96
N VAL A 76 -6.99 12.75 34.84
CA VAL A 76 -8.44 12.75 34.62
C VAL A 76 -8.84 11.49 33.87
N GLN A 77 -9.93 10.86 34.29
CA GLN A 77 -10.51 9.69 33.64
C GLN A 77 -11.91 10.01 33.15
N ALA A 78 -12.18 9.68 31.88
CA ALA A 78 -13.52 9.66 31.31
C ALA A 78 -14.01 8.22 31.20
N GLU A 79 -15.24 7.97 31.63
CA GLU A 79 -15.94 6.69 31.46
C GLU A 79 -17.19 6.94 30.60
N TYR A 80 -17.36 6.17 29.52
CA TYR A 80 -18.43 6.40 28.56
C TYR A 80 -18.79 5.11 27.80
N ARG A 81 -20.02 5.05 27.27
CA ARG A 81 -20.45 3.99 26.36
C ARG A 81 -20.35 4.48 24.93
N ILE A 82 -19.76 3.69 24.05
CA ILE A 82 -19.66 4.03 22.62
C ILE A 82 -20.82 3.47 21.79
N ASN A 83 -21.51 2.46 22.34
CA ASN A 83 -22.72 1.84 21.81
C ASN A 83 -23.47 1.14 22.96
N SER A 84 -24.52 0.39 22.66
CA SER A 84 -25.34 -0.29 23.68
C SER A 84 -24.60 -1.36 24.50
N ARG A 85 -23.44 -1.85 24.02
CA ARG A 85 -22.74 -3.02 24.56
C ARG A 85 -21.35 -2.72 25.11
N THR A 86 -20.68 -1.67 24.61
CA THR A 86 -19.26 -1.42 24.86
C THR A 86 -19.04 -0.16 25.70
N VAL A 87 -18.39 -0.35 26.85
CA VAL A 87 -17.89 0.72 27.71
C VAL A 87 -16.41 0.98 27.40
N ARG A 88 -16.01 2.24 27.41
CA ARG A 88 -14.62 2.68 27.21
C ARG A 88 -14.19 3.60 28.34
N GLN A 89 -12.88 3.68 28.51
CA GLN A 89 -12.23 4.63 29.38
C GLN A 89 -11.15 5.38 28.60
N SER A 90 -11.11 6.69 28.77
CA SER A 90 -9.99 7.53 28.35
C SER A 90 -9.30 8.10 29.59
N LYS A 91 -8.00 8.32 29.51
CA LYS A 91 -7.23 9.00 30.56
C LYS A 91 -6.45 10.16 29.97
N SER A 92 -6.35 11.25 30.71
CA SER A 92 -5.52 12.41 30.38
C SER A 92 -4.68 12.76 31.60
N SER A 93 -3.37 12.94 31.42
CA SER A 93 -2.48 13.23 32.56
C SER A 93 -2.82 14.58 33.19
N TYR A 94 -2.41 14.79 34.44
CA TYR A 94 -2.64 16.06 35.13
C TYR A 94 -1.97 17.28 34.45
N TYR A 95 -1.08 17.07 33.47
CA TYR A 95 -0.47 18.12 32.67
C TYR A 95 -1.37 18.63 31.54
N SER A 96 -2.54 18.02 31.34
CA SER A 96 -3.50 18.39 30.29
C SER A 96 -4.85 18.79 30.89
N ASP A 97 -5.43 19.83 30.32
CA ASP A 97 -6.76 20.35 30.59
C ASP A 97 -7.82 19.81 29.62
N THR A 98 -7.45 18.85 28.77
CA THR A 98 -8.34 18.23 27.78
C THR A 98 -8.30 16.71 27.82
N ILE A 99 -9.44 16.09 27.52
CA ILE A 99 -9.56 14.65 27.29
C ILE A 99 -10.37 14.38 26.03
N LYS A 100 -9.89 13.43 25.22
CA LYS A 100 -10.60 12.96 24.04
C LYS A 100 -11.37 11.67 24.35
N VAL A 101 -12.64 11.65 24.00
CA VAL A 101 -13.51 10.46 24.04
C VAL A 101 -13.87 10.10 22.60
N GLU A 102 -13.69 8.84 22.21
CA GLU A 102 -13.79 8.43 20.80
C GLU A 102 -14.29 7.01 20.62
N GLY A 103 -14.73 6.71 19.39
CA GLY A 103 -15.25 5.42 18.98
C GLY A 103 -16.76 5.31 19.04
N PHE A 104 -17.47 6.43 19.20
CA PHE A 104 -18.93 6.48 19.19
C PHE A 104 -19.48 5.93 17.87
N GLU A 105 -20.41 5.00 17.98
CA GLU A 105 -20.95 4.23 16.86
C GLU A 105 -21.66 5.10 15.81
N LYS A 106 -22.32 6.18 16.22
CA LYS A 106 -23.09 7.05 15.32
C LYS A 106 -23.18 8.47 15.85
N SER A 107 -23.71 9.37 15.04
CA SER A 107 -24.10 10.70 15.52
C SER A 107 -25.25 10.57 16.52
N GLY A 108 -25.15 11.26 17.66
CA GLY A 108 -26.18 11.21 18.69
C GLY A 108 -25.65 11.64 20.06
N ASP A 109 -26.54 11.63 21.05
CA ASP A 109 -26.18 12.00 22.42
C ASP A 109 -25.57 10.84 23.19
N TYR A 110 -24.48 11.11 23.90
CA TYR A 110 -23.80 10.17 24.78
C TYR A 110 -23.45 10.82 26.12
N ASP A 111 -23.63 10.05 27.19
CA ASP A 111 -23.22 10.46 28.54
C ASP A 111 -21.77 10.05 28.80
N VAL A 112 -20.98 11.00 29.28
CA VAL A 112 -19.58 10.83 29.67
C VAL A 112 -19.46 11.24 31.13
N THR A 113 -18.88 10.36 31.95
CA THR A 113 -18.61 10.66 33.36
C THR A 113 -17.13 10.93 33.54
N LEU A 114 -16.79 12.11 34.06
CA LEU A 114 -15.42 12.52 34.34
C LEU A 114 -15.08 12.41 35.82
N TYR A 115 -13.85 12.00 36.10
CA TYR A 115 -13.27 11.95 37.44
C TYR A 115 -11.86 12.54 37.42
N ALA A 116 -11.53 13.36 38.42
CA ALA A 116 -10.13 13.61 38.79
C ALA A 116 -9.65 12.45 39.68
N VAL A 117 -8.48 11.90 39.40
CA VAL A 117 -7.94 10.72 40.08
C VAL A 117 -6.58 11.03 40.69
N SER A 118 -6.45 10.77 42.00
CA SER A 118 -5.21 11.01 42.74
C SER A 118 -4.13 9.97 42.45
N ARG A 119 -2.90 10.23 42.89
CA ARG A 119 -1.79 9.25 42.86
C ARG A 119 -2.07 8.03 43.75
N ALA A 120 -3.03 8.15 44.67
CA ALA A 120 -3.55 7.06 45.49
C ALA A 120 -4.73 6.30 44.87
N ASN A 121 -5.09 6.56 43.60
CA ASN A 121 -6.27 6.03 42.90
C ASN A 121 -7.62 6.40 43.54
N VAL A 122 -7.68 7.50 44.30
CA VAL A 122 -8.94 8.03 44.84
C VAL A 122 -9.59 8.93 43.79
N LYS A 123 -10.86 8.64 43.44
CA LYS A 123 -11.65 9.43 42.49
C LYS A 123 -12.37 10.60 43.19
N SER A 124 -12.46 11.74 42.49
CA SER A 124 -13.34 12.85 42.87
C SER A 124 -14.82 12.47 42.79
N ASP A 125 -15.70 13.39 43.20
CA ASP A 125 -17.11 13.30 42.79
C ASP A 125 -17.23 13.36 41.25
N PRO A 126 -18.19 12.63 40.65
CA PRO A 126 -18.36 12.55 39.21
C PRO A 126 -18.89 13.86 38.62
N VAL A 127 -18.40 14.22 37.44
CA VAL A 127 -19.00 15.26 36.61
C VAL A 127 -19.61 14.60 35.37
N GLN A 128 -20.94 14.68 35.23
CA GLN A 128 -21.63 14.17 34.05
C GLN A 128 -21.65 15.22 32.95
N VAL A 129 -21.27 14.78 31.74
CA VAL A 129 -21.14 15.62 30.56
C VAL A 129 -21.84 14.92 29.41
N ARG A 130 -22.74 15.62 28.73
CA ARG A 130 -23.40 15.11 27.53
C ARG A 130 -22.64 15.59 26.30
N VAL A 131 -22.23 14.67 25.43
CA VAL A 131 -21.58 14.95 24.16
C VAL A 131 -22.52 14.57 23.01
N HIS A 132 -22.33 15.21 21.85
CA HIS A 132 -23.08 14.93 20.62
C HIS A 132 -22.13 14.79 19.42
N PRO A 133 -21.35 13.70 19.34
CA PRO A 133 -20.41 13.46 18.25
C PRO A 133 -21.13 13.49 16.91
N ALA A 134 -20.44 13.97 15.87
CA ALA A 134 -20.94 13.91 14.50
C ALA A 134 -20.74 12.50 13.92
N THR A 135 -21.29 12.26 12.72
CA THR A 135 -21.21 10.96 12.04
C THR A 135 -19.75 10.47 11.90
N PRO A 136 -19.42 9.26 12.39
CA PRO A 136 -18.09 8.68 12.29
C PRO A 136 -17.71 8.32 10.84
N SER A 137 -16.40 8.26 10.58
CA SER A 137 -15.87 8.09 9.21
C SER A 137 -16.30 6.79 8.52
N TYR A 138 -16.46 5.67 9.25
CA TYR A 138 -16.90 4.42 8.62
C TYR A 138 -18.32 4.53 8.04
N LEU A 139 -19.21 5.28 8.70
CA LEU A 139 -20.57 5.56 8.20
C LEU A 139 -20.57 6.60 7.08
N SER A 140 -19.67 7.57 7.10
CA SER A 140 -19.60 8.56 6.01
C SER A 140 -18.99 7.98 4.73
N VAL A 141 -18.12 6.95 4.85
CA VAL A 141 -17.49 6.26 3.70
C VAL A 141 -18.47 5.28 3.07
N TYR A 142 -19.23 4.51 3.86
CA TYR A 142 -20.17 3.50 3.39
C TYR A 142 -21.04 3.90 2.18
N PRO A 143 -21.75 5.06 2.17
CA PRO A 143 -22.61 5.43 1.04
C PRO A 143 -21.84 5.73 -0.27
N THR A 144 -20.52 5.88 -0.21
CA THR A 144 -19.67 6.10 -1.39
C THR A 144 -19.18 4.80 -2.03
N VAL A 145 -19.39 3.66 -1.37
CA VAL A 145 -18.91 2.36 -1.83
C VAL A 145 -19.61 1.98 -3.13
N GLN A 146 -18.82 1.62 -4.13
CA GLN A 146 -19.28 1.10 -5.41
C GLN A 146 -18.58 -0.21 -5.72
N LEU A 147 -19.34 -1.12 -6.33
CA LEU A 147 -18.85 -2.40 -6.82
C LEU A 147 -19.06 -2.50 -8.32
N GLN A 148 -18.01 -2.89 -9.03
CA GLN A 148 -18.06 -3.19 -10.46
C GLN A 148 -17.30 -4.47 -10.78
N ALA A 149 -17.66 -5.09 -11.90
CA ALA A 149 -16.95 -6.28 -12.39
C ALA A 149 -15.50 -5.92 -12.70
N ASP A 150 -14.58 -6.80 -12.34
CA ASP A 150 -13.17 -6.70 -12.74
C ASP A 150 -12.67 -8.07 -13.21
N PHE A 151 -11.49 -8.07 -13.80
CA PHE A 151 -10.82 -9.26 -14.30
C PHE A 151 -10.57 -10.28 -13.19
N GLY A 152 -11.25 -11.42 -13.29
CA GLY A 152 -11.16 -12.48 -12.29
C GLY A 152 -11.70 -12.09 -10.91
N GLY A 153 -12.51 -11.03 -10.78
CA GLY A 153 -13.30 -10.78 -9.56
C GLY A 153 -14.08 -9.47 -9.55
N VAL A 154 -13.92 -8.69 -8.47
CA VAL A 154 -14.67 -7.46 -8.21
C VAL A 154 -13.71 -6.31 -7.90
N ASN A 155 -14.03 -5.13 -8.42
CA ASN A 155 -13.36 -3.88 -8.05
C ASN A 155 -14.24 -3.08 -7.09
N VAL A 156 -13.62 -2.56 -6.04
CA VAL A 156 -14.23 -1.77 -4.97
C VAL A 156 -13.70 -0.35 -5.05
N ILE A 157 -14.61 0.63 -5.14
CA ILE A 157 -14.28 2.05 -5.14
C ILE A 157 -14.99 2.72 -3.96
N ALA A 158 -14.30 3.60 -3.22
CA ALA A 158 -14.89 4.39 -2.15
C ALA A 158 -14.09 5.70 -1.91
N SER A 159 -14.67 6.63 -1.16
CA SER A 159 -14.03 7.89 -0.78
C SER A 159 -14.00 8.07 0.75
N ASN A 160 -12.83 8.34 1.29
CA ASN A 160 -12.55 8.62 2.70
C ASN A 160 -11.94 10.02 2.86
N PRO A 161 -12.73 11.09 2.65
CA PRO A 161 -12.22 12.47 2.65
C PRO A 161 -11.59 12.88 3.98
N ALA A 162 -12.02 12.26 5.09
CA ALA A 162 -11.49 12.54 6.42
C ALA A 162 -10.13 11.87 6.71
N LYS A 163 -9.63 11.01 5.80
CA LYS A 163 -8.37 10.26 5.94
C LYS A 163 -8.25 9.56 7.30
N LYS A 164 -9.36 8.99 7.78
CA LYS A 164 -9.39 8.25 9.04
C LYS A 164 -9.15 6.76 8.81
N PRO A 165 -8.55 6.04 9.78
CA PRO A 165 -8.33 4.61 9.64
C PRO A 165 -9.65 3.87 9.59
N ILE A 166 -9.86 3.11 8.51
CA ILE A 166 -11.03 2.27 8.29
C ILE A 166 -10.59 0.91 7.71
N GLY A 167 -11.46 -0.09 7.82
CA GLY A 167 -11.39 -1.33 7.05
C GLY A 167 -12.53 -1.40 6.05
N VAL A 168 -12.23 -1.70 4.78
CA VAL A 168 -13.22 -2.01 3.75
C VAL A 168 -13.19 -3.52 3.54
N ILE A 169 -14.23 -4.19 4.00
CA ILE A 169 -14.26 -5.66 4.05
C ILE A 169 -15.13 -6.17 2.92
N VAL A 170 -14.54 -7.01 2.07
CA VAL A 170 -15.27 -7.68 0.98
C VAL A 170 -15.65 -9.08 1.45
N ILE A 171 -16.93 -9.40 1.35
CA ILE A 171 -17.48 -10.71 1.66
C ILE A 171 -18.03 -11.34 0.38
N SER A 172 -17.98 -12.66 0.28
CA SER A 172 -18.65 -13.41 -0.78
C SER A 172 -19.16 -14.74 -0.25
N ASN A 173 -20.12 -15.33 -0.95
CA ASN A 173 -20.73 -16.60 -0.57
C ASN A 173 -19.68 -17.71 -0.61
N ASP A 174 -19.50 -18.43 0.49
CA ASP A 174 -18.69 -19.63 0.54
C ASP A 174 -19.40 -20.79 -0.15
N LYS A 175 -18.71 -21.50 -1.05
CA LYS A 175 -19.30 -22.59 -1.86
C LYS A 175 -19.74 -23.79 -1.01
N THR A 176 -19.19 -23.96 0.19
CA THR A 176 -19.46 -25.12 1.06
C THR A 176 -20.59 -24.84 2.05
N THR A 177 -20.59 -23.67 2.67
CA THR A 177 -21.50 -23.30 3.75
C THR A 177 -22.65 -22.41 3.31
N GLY A 178 -22.56 -21.78 2.12
CA GLY A 178 -23.52 -20.79 1.62
C GLY A 178 -23.51 -19.47 2.39
N LYS A 179 -22.64 -19.32 3.39
CA LYS A 179 -22.54 -18.10 4.21
C LYS A 179 -21.67 -17.06 3.50
N MET A 180 -22.01 -15.78 3.68
CA MET A 180 -21.13 -14.70 3.23
C MET A 180 -19.96 -14.59 4.21
N LEU A 181 -18.75 -14.88 3.74
CA LEU A 181 -17.52 -14.83 4.54
C LEU A 181 -16.56 -13.77 4.00
N PRO A 182 -15.73 -13.15 4.84
CA PRO A 182 -14.66 -12.27 4.39
C PRO A 182 -13.72 -12.97 3.41
N ILE A 183 -13.54 -12.38 2.24
CA ILE A 183 -12.57 -12.80 1.21
C ILE A 183 -11.44 -11.78 1.05
N GLU A 184 -11.64 -10.54 1.49
CA GLU A 184 -10.61 -9.49 1.52
C GLU A 184 -10.86 -8.51 2.68
N GLN A 185 -9.79 -8.04 3.30
CA GLN A 185 -9.83 -7.05 4.38
C GLN A 185 -8.84 -5.92 4.09
N PHE A 186 -9.33 -4.84 3.49
CA PHE A 186 -8.49 -3.73 3.07
C PHE A 186 -8.50 -2.60 4.10
N TYR A 187 -7.42 -2.48 4.89
CA TYR A 187 -7.26 -1.41 5.89
C TYR A 187 -6.50 -0.21 5.32
N THR A 188 -7.04 0.99 5.49
CA THR A 188 -6.45 2.19 4.87
C THR A 188 -6.86 3.50 5.56
N GLU A 189 -6.04 4.53 5.33
CA GLU A 189 -6.31 5.95 5.62
C GLU A 189 -6.38 6.79 4.33
N ALA A 190 -6.24 6.15 3.16
CA ALA A 190 -6.21 6.83 1.87
C ALA A 190 -7.55 7.52 1.58
N GLU A 191 -7.49 8.70 0.97
CA GLU A 191 -8.66 9.48 0.58
C GLU A 191 -9.46 8.83 -0.54
N ASN A 192 -8.76 8.30 -1.56
CA ASN A 192 -9.36 7.56 -2.66
C ASN A 192 -9.04 6.08 -2.50
N ILE A 193 -10.09 5.27 -2.46
CA ILE A 193 -9.98 3.82 -2.29
C ILE A 193 -10.38 3.20 -3.61
N ASN A 194 -9.48 2.42 -4.20
CA ASN A 194 -9.72 1.67 -5.43
C ASN A 194 -8.84 0.43 -5.42
N PHE A 195 -9.45 -0.74 -5.23
CA PHE A 195 -8.74 -2.02 -5.21
C PHE A 195 -9.62 -3.13 -5.77
N SER A 196 -9.01 -4.24 -6.15
CA SER A 196 -9.70 -5.38 -6.73
C SER A 196 -9.39 -6.67 -6.01
N VAL A 197 -10.42 -7.49 -5.80
CA VAL A 197 -10.31 -8.84 -5.26
C VAL A 197 -10.43 -9.81 -6.42
N ARG A 198 -9.41 -10.65 -6.62
CA ARG A 198 -9.28 -11.56 -7.77
C ARG A 198 -9.32 -13.02 -7.35
N GLY A 199 -9.23 -13.94 -8.31
CA GLY A 199 -9.21 -15.40 -8.08
C GLY A 199 -10.56 -16.08 -8.27
N PHE A 200 -11.52 -15.40 -8.90
CA PHE A 200 -12.86 -15.89 -9.18
C PHE A 200 -13.01 -16.32 -10.65
N ASP A 201 -13.86 -17.33 -10.85
CA ASP A 201 -14.37 -17.70 -12.17
C ASP A 201 -15.32 -16.61 -12.72
N THR A 202 -15.78 -16.77 -13.96
CA THR A 202 -16.64 -15.79 -14.63
C THR A 202 -18.13 -15.96 -14.32
N LEU A 203 -18.48 -16.95 -13.49
CA LEU A 203 -19.87 -17.21 -13.13
C LEU A 203 -20.38 -16.09 -12.24
N LYS A 204 -21.69 -15.83 -12.35
CA LYS A 204 -22.34 -14.82 -11.51
C LYS A 204 -22.20 -15.19 -10.04
N ARG A 205 -21.73 -14.23 -9.23
CA ARG A 205 -21.46 -14.41 -7.81
C ARG A 205 -21.90 -13.20 -6.99
N ASP A 206 -22.35 -13.44 -5.76
CA ASP A 206 -22.73 -12.38 -4.84
C ASP A 206 -21.51 -11.88 -4.06
N PHE A 207 -21.32 -10.57 -4.09
CA PHE A 207 -20.34 -9.85 -3.29
C PHE A 207 -21.07 -8.91 -2.34
N GLY A 208 -20.54 -8.79 -1.13
CA GLY A 208 -20.94 -7.80 -0.16
C GLY A 208 -19.75 -6.94 0.22
N VAL A 209 -19.97 -5.66 0.53
CA VAL A 209 -18.96 -4.79 1.14
C VAL A 209 -19.54 -4.03 2.30
N TYR A 210 -18.83 -4.04 3.42
CA TYR A 210 -19.11 -3.17 4.57
C TYR A 210 -17.83 -2.46 5.01
N VAL A 211 -18.00 -1.36 5.74
CA VAL A 211 -16.90 -0.56 6.27
C VAL A 211 -16.89 -0.71 7.80
N THR A 212 -15.71 -0.91 8.37
CA THR A 212 -15.49 -1.01 9.82
C THR A 212 -14.50 0.03 10.28
N ASP A 213 -14.59 0.41 11.56
CA ASP A 213 -13.56 1.20 12.23
C ASP A 213 -12.72 0.33 13.19
N ARG A 214 -11.72 0.95 13.84
CA ARG A 214 -10.83 0.30 14.81
C ARG A 214 -11.51 -0.08 16.13
N TRP A 215 -12.70 0.45 16.39
CA TRP A 215 -13.44 0.22 17.63
C TRP A 215 -14.41 -0.95 17.52
N GLY A 216 -14.53 -1.53 16.31
CA GLY A 216 -15.39 -2.68 16.01
C GLY A 216 -16.79 -2.27 15.58
N ASN A 217 -17.03 -0.99 15.27
CA ASN A 217 -18.29 -0.57 14.68
C ASN A 217 -18.30 -0.94 13.19
N ILE A 218 -19.43 -1.44 12.71
CA ILE A 218 -19.60 -1.99 11.36
C ILE A 218 -20.80 -1.29 10.70
N SER A 219 -20.66 -0.85 9.45
CA SER A 219 -21.75 -0.28 8.67
C SER A 219 -22.77 -1.34 8.23
N ASP A 220 -23.84 -0.93 7.57
CA ASP A 220 -24.62 -1.87 6.76
C ASP A 220 -23.75 -2.43 5.60
N THR A 221 -24.25 -3.42 4.87
CA THR A 221 -23.53 -4.11 3.80
C THR A 221 -24.16 -3.82 2.44
N LEU A 222 -23.37 -3.33 1.49
CA LEU A 222 -23.75 -3.23 0.09
C LEU A 222 -23.61 -4.60 -0.57
N PHE A 223 -24.69 -5.19 -1.04
CA PHE A 223 -24.66 -6.44 -1.81
C PHE A 223 -24.84 -6.19 -3.31
N LYS A 224 -24.08 -6.92 -4.14
CA LYS A 224 -24.22 -6.91 -5.59
C LYS A 224 -23.84 -8.25 -6.20
N SER A 225 -24.68 -8.76 -7.09
CA SER A 225 -24.32 -9.92 -7.93
C SER A 225 -23.50 -9.46 -9.13
N ILE A 226 -22.30 -10.00 -9.28
CA ILE A 226 -21.31 -9.62 -10.30
C ILE A 226 -20.85 -10.88 -11.03
N SER A 227 -20.74 -10.79 -12.35
CA SER A 227 -19.99 -11.76 -13.17
C SER A 227 -18.62 -11.17 -13.44
N PRO A 228 -17.53 -11.74 -12.88
CA PRO A 228 -16.18 -11.31 -13.17
C PRO A 228 -15.85 -11.32 -14.65
N ILE A 229 -14.99 -10.38 -15.06
CA ILE A 229 -14.52 -10.31 -16.44
C ILE A 229 -13.54 -11.46 -16.67
N PHE A 230 -13.75 -12.23 -17.74
CA PHE A 230 -12.82 -13.27 -18.14
C PHE A 230 -11.47 -12.66 -18.55
N GLU A 231 -10.39 -13.18 -17.99
CA GLU A 231 -9.03 -12.79 -18.33
C GLU A 231 -8.32 -13.96 -19.00
N ILE A 232 -7.72 -13.69 -20.17
CA ILE A 232 -6.80 -14.60 -20.85
C ILE A 232 -5.56 -13.84 -21.29
N MET A 233 -4.47 -14.57 -21.50
CA MET A 233 -3.34 -14.04 -22.25
C MET A 233 -3.78 -13.81 -23.70
N VAL A 234 -3.53 -12.62 -24.23
CA VAL A 234 -3.83 -12.33 -25.64
C VAL A 234 -2.97 -13.23 -26.52
N PRO A 235 -3.55 -13.98 -27.48
CA PRO A 235 -2.80 -14.96 -28.25
C PRO A 235 -1.68 -14.34 -29.10
N LYS A 236 -0.42 -14.52 -28.67
CA LYS A 236 0.77 -13.99 -29.37
C LYS A 236 0.92 -14.45 -30.81
N ALA A 237 0.35 -15.60 -31.17
CA ALA A 237 0.31 -16.08 -32.55
C ALA A 237 -0.44 -15.14 -33.51
N GLN A 238 -1.25 -14.22 -32.99
CA GLN A 238 -1.96 -13.19 -33.78
C GLN A 238 -1.18 -11.87 -33.85
N PHE A 239 -0.06 -11.75 -33.12
CA PHE A 239 0.69 -10.52 -33.07
C PHE A 239 1.48 -10.34 -34.37
N SER A 240 1.57 -9.11 -34.84
CA SER A 240 2.33 -8.77 -36.05
C SER A 240 2.94 -7.39 -35.96
N GLU A 241 4.03 -7.18 -36.70
CA GLU A 241 4.67 -5.87 -36.79
C GLU A 241 3.73 -4.86 -37.46
N TYR A 242 3.61 -3.67 -36.87
CA TYR A 242 2.86 -2.55 -37.44
C TYR A 242 3.73 -1.29 -37.38
N ARG A 243 4.85 -1.32 -38.11
CA ARG A 243 5.88 -0.28 -38.05
C ARG A 243 5.35 1.05 -38.61
N LEU A 244 5.43 2.11 -37.81
CA LEU A 244 5.11 3.48 -38.23
C LEU A 244 6.38 4.29 -38.55
N PRO A 245 6.29 5.35 -39.39
CA PRO A 245 7.43 6.20 -39.74
C PRO A 245 8.20 6.78 -38.55
N SER A 246 7.50 7.18 -37.47
CA SER A 246 8.16 7.73 -36.29
C SER A 246 8.74 6.68 -35.32
N ASP A 247 8.47 5.39 -35.52
CA ASP A 247 9.09 4.31 -34.74
C ASP A 247 10.62 4.36 -34.82
N SER A 248 11.29 3.95 -33.75
CA SER A 248 12.75 4.00 -33.69
C SER A 248 13.37 3.03 -34.71
N PRO A 249 14.47 3.41 -35.38
CA PRO A 249 15.30 2.47 -36.12
C PRO A 249 15.70 1.30 -35.21
N LEU A 250 15.74 0.08 -35.76
CA LEU A 250 16.17 -1.10 -35.01
C LEU A 250 17.70 -1.16 -34.99
N GLY A 251 18.26 -1.47 -33.82
CA GLY A 251 19.69 -1.69 -33.62
C GLY A 251 20.04 -3.18 -33.56
N ALA A 252 21.31 -3.51 -33.80
CA ALA A 252 21.83 -4.88 -33.68
C ALA A 252 21.06 -5.95 -34.49
N THR A 253 20.41 -5.55 -35.60
CA THR A 253 19.58 -6.44 -36.42
C THR A 253 20.35 -7.62 -37.00
N GLY A 254 21.63 -7.44 -37.32
CA GLY A 254 22.54 -8.52 -37.75
C GLY A 254 22.79 -9.61 -36.68
N LEU A 255 22.45 -9.32 -35.41
CA LEU A 255 22.49 -10.27 -34.30
C LEU A 255 21.10 -10.83 -33.95
N GLY A 256 20.09 -10.56 -34.78
CA GLY A 256 18.73 -11.10 -34.63
C GLY A 256 17.81 -10.30 -33.71
N TRP A 257 18.21 -9.08 -33.33
CA TRP A 257 17.37 -8.14 -32.57
C TRP A 257 16.35 -7.48 -33.50
N ASN A 258 15.07 -7.66 -33.22
CA ASN A 258 13.98 -7.13 -34.06
C ASN A 258 12.68 -6.98 -33.26
N THR A 259 11.66 -6.40 -33.89
CA THR A 259 10.37 -6.14 -33.23
C THR A 259 9.62 -7.42 -32.90
N SER A 260 9.63 -8.42 -33.78
CA SER A 260 8.96 -9.71 -33.52
C SER A 260 9.44 -10.47 -32.28
N ARG A 261 10.65 -10.14 -31.77
CA ARG A 261 11.15 -10.68 -30.50
C ARG A 261 10.31 -10.30 -29.28
N LEU A 262 9.50 -9.24 -29.35
CA LEU A 262 8.65 -8.83 -28.23
C LEU A 262 7.52 -9.83 -27.90
N TRP A 263 7.30 -10.86 -28.71
CA TRP A 263 6.20 -11.82 -28.50
C TRP A 263 6.55 -13.24 -28.97
N ASP A 264 7.83 -13.61 -28.98
CA ASP A 264 8.28 -14.93 -29.44
C ASP A 264 8.39 -15.96 -28.30
N ASN A 265 8.04 -15.58 -27.07
CA ASN A 265 8.18 -16.34 -25.83
C ASN A 265 9.64 -16.58 -25.39
N ASN A 266 10.60 -15.83 -25.93
CA ASN A 266 11.98 -15.81 -25.45
C ASN A 266 12.21 -14.61 -24.52
N THR A 267 12.38 -14.89 -23.23
CA THR A 267 12.67 -13.84 -22.22
C THR A 267 14.18 -13.60 -22.05
N SER A 268 14.98 -13.91 -23.07
CA SER A 268 16.44 -13.78 -23.09
C SER A 268 16.90 -13.27 -24.45
N ASP A 269 18.18 -12.93 -24.58
CA ASP A 269 18.72 -12.43 -25.84
C ASP A 269 18.48 -13.40 -27.02
N PRO A 270 18.25 -12.87 -28.25
CA PRO A 270 18.04 -11.46 -28.58
C PRO A 270 16.57 -11.03 -28.35
N GLY A 271 16.38 -9.75 -28.00
CA GLY A 271 15.07 -9.11 -27.88
C GLY A 271 14.79 -8.04 -28.95
N TRP A 272 13.96 -7.05 -28.62
CA TRP A 272 13.85 -5.79 -29.36
C TRP A 272 14.92 -4.81 -28.90
N HIS A 273 15.54 -4.08 -29.83
CA HIS A 273 16.56 -3.07 -29.55
C HIS A 273 16.45 -1.92 -30.54
N THR A 274 16.50 -0.68 -30.07
CA THR A 274 16.58 0.49 -30.95
C THR A 274 18.03 0.85 -31.28
N GLU A 275 18.28 1.43 -32.45
CA GLU A 275 19.63 1.89 -32.80
C GLU A 275 20.06 3.05 -31.89
N ALA A 276 21.33 3.09 -31.53
CA ALA A 276 21.91 4.17 -30.70
C ALA A 276 22.30 5.39 -31.55
N GLY A 277 22.47 6.55 -30.93
CA GLY A 277 22.99 7.75 -31.58
C GLY A 277 21.95 8.60 -32.33
N TYR A 278 20.66 8.30 -32.19
CA TYR A 278 19.58 9.08 -32.81
C TYR A 278 19.00 10.17 -31.89
N SER A 279 19.37 10.17 -30.60
CA SER A 279 18.97 11.17 -29.59
C SER A 279 17.47 11.52 -29.62
N LYS A 280 16.61 10.56 -29.95
CA LYS A 280 15.15 10.76 -29.90
C LYS A 280 14.71 10.83 -28.43
N PRO A 281 13.76 11.73 -28.09
CA PRO A 281 13.24 11.81 -26.73
C PRO A 281 12.42 10.58 -26.33
N LEU A 282 11.93 9.82 -27.29
CA LEU A 282 11.20 8.56 -27.10
C LEU A 282 11.80 7.46 -27.96
N GLN A 283 11.96 6.28 -27.37
CA GLN A 283 12.23 5.04 -28.11
C GLN A 283 10.91 4.33 -28.37
N LEU A 284 10.55 4.23 -29.65
CA LEU A 284 9.20 3.88 -30.10
C LEU A 284 9.17 2.54 -30.83
N CYS A 285 8.16 1.74 -30.51
CA CYS A 285 7.82 0.50 -31.21
C CYS A 285 6.31 0.33 -31.29
N THR A 286 5.80 0.01 -32.49
CA THR A 286 4.38 -0.22 -32.74
C THR A 286 4.12 -1.62 -33.29
N PHE A 287 3.11 -2.31 -32.76
CA PHE A 287 2.70 -3.64 -33.19
C PHE A 287 1.19 -3.84 -33.05
N ASP A 288 0.66 -4.79 -33.82
CA ASP A 288 -0.73 -5.23 -33.78
C ASP A 288 -0.84 -6.49 -32.91
N MET A 289 -1.75 -6.51 -31.92
CA MET A 289 -2.05 -7.73 -31.15
C MET A 289 -2.96 -8.71 -31.92
N GLY A 290 -3.47 -8.30 -33.08
CA GLY A 290 -4.35 -9.08 -33.96
C GLY A 290 -5.81 -9.12 -33.53
N VAL A 291 -6.11 -8.79 -32.26
CA VAL A 291 -7.47 -8.82 -31.69
C VAL A 291 -7.75 -7.61 -30.80
N LEU A 292 -8.95 -7.05 -30.97
CA LEU A 292 -9.45 -5.95 -30.14
C LEU A 292 -9.72 -6.45 -28.71
N THR A 293 -8.96 -5.96 -27.74
CA THR A 293 -8.91 -6.53 -26.39
C THR A 293 -9.17 -5.45 -25.34
N LYS A 294 -10.02 -5.76 -24.35
CA LYS A 294 -10.06 -5.01 -23.08
C LYS A 294 -8.88 -5.48 -22.23
N LEU A 295 -7.82 -4.70 -22.15
CA LEU A 295 -6.63 -5.08 -21.40
C LEU A 295 -6.85 -4.95 -19.89
N SER A 296 -6.27 -5.87 -19.14
CA SER A 296 -6.29 -5.91 -17.68
C SER A 296 -4.91 -5.63 -17.08
N ARG A 297 -3.87 -6.20 -17.70
CA ARG A 297 -2.48 -6.08 -17.29
C ARG A 297 -1.56 -6.47 -18.45
N TYR A 298 -0.30 -6.12 -18.32
CA TYR A 298 0.75 -6.63 -19.18
C TYR A 298 2.00 -6.93 -18.37
N LYS A 299 2.92 -7.66 -18.99
CA LYS A 299 4.20 -8.03 -18.40
C LYS A 299 5.32 -7.69 -19.36
N LEU A 300 6.40 -7.14 -18.82
CA LEU A 300 7.61 -6.75 -19.54
C LEU A 300 8.80 -7.50 -18.95
N TRP A 301 9.62 -8.07 -19.83
CA TRP A 301 10.90 -8.67 -19.45
C TRP A 301 12.04 -7.77 -19.91
N GLU A 302 12.86 -7.36 -18.95
CA GLU A 302 14.12 -6.67 -19.18
C GLU A 302 15.18 -7.65 -19.70
N ARG A 303 16.23 -7.10 -20.32
CA ARG A 303 17.45 -7.83 -20.63
C ARG A 303 18.17 -8.17 -19.33
N GLY A 304 18.29 -9.45 -19.01
CA GLY A 304 19.06 -9.95 -17.88
C GLY A 304 20.52 -10.19 -18.23
N GLU A 305 21.13 -11.20 -17.61
CA GLU A 305 22.51 -11.61 -17.88
C GLU A 305 22.65 -12.22 -19.29
N ALA A 306 23.58 -11.69 -20.09
CA ALA A 306 23.86 -12.19 -21.44
C ALA A 306 25.32 -11.94 -21.83
N TYR A 307 25.91 -12.89 -22.58
CA TYR A 307 27.30 -12.81 -23.07
C TYR A 307 28.35 -12.53 -21.97
N GLY A 308 28.11 -13.02 -20.74
CA GLY A 308 29.00 -12.79 -19.60
C GLY A 308 28.90 -11.39 -18.98
N ASN A 309 27.91 -10.57 -19.38
CA ASN A 309 27.60 -9.27 -18.81
C ASN A 309 26.25 -9.31 -18.11
N ASP A 310 26.06 -8.44 -17.12
CA ASP A 310 24.76 -8.19 -16.51
C ASP A 310 24.17 -6.86 -16.99
N TYR A 311 22.99 -6.93 -17.61
CA TYR A 311 22.22 -5.79 -18.07
C TYR A 311 21.05 -5.45 -17.15
N SER A 312 20.77 -6.27 -16.14
CA SER A 312 19.64 -6.13 -15.20
C SER A 312 19.62 -4.74 -14.57
N TYR A 313 18.48 -4.04 -14.64
CA TYR A 313 18.37 -2.65 -14.17
C TYR A 313 19.48 -1.72 -14.70
N ASN A 314 19.93 -1.89 -15.95
CA ASN A 314 21.01 -1.10 -16.54
C ASN A 314 20.85 -0.96 -18.07
N HIS A 315 21.78 -0.25 -18.70
CA HIS A 315 21.90 -0.13 -20.16
C HIS A 315 20.60 0.42 -20.79
N GLY A 316 20.08 -0.24 -21.84
CA GLY A 316 18.84 0.13 -22.52
C GLY A 316 17.57 -0.41 -21.86
N ASN A 317 17.63 -0.99 -20.67
CA ASN A 317 16.40 -1.49 -20.01
C ASN A 317 15.49 -0.31 -19.64
N PRO A 318 14.18 -0.35 -20.00
CA PRO A 318 13.26 0.74 -19.70
C PRO A 318 13.14 1.02 -18.21
N LYS A 319 13.37 2.26 -17.82
CA LYS A 319 13.12 2.74 -16.46
C LYS A 319 11.75 3.39 -16.34
N ALA A 320 11.36 4.18 -17.34
CA ALA A 320 10.01 4.72 -17.44
C ALA A 320 9.53 4.81 -18.90
N TRP A 321 8.25 4.54 -19.10
CA TRP A 321 7.63 4.50 -20.41
C TRP A 321 6.13 4.78 -20.34
N THR A 322 5.56 5.10 -21.48
CA THR A 322 4.11 5.19 -21.67
C THR A 322 3.69 4.09 -22.63
N LEU A 323 2.59 3.41 -22.31
CA LEU A 323 1.95 2.50 -23.24
C LEU A 323 0.79 3.22 -23.90
N TRP A 324 0.77 3.26 -25.23
CA TRP A 324 -0.32 3.80 -26.02
C TRP A 324 -1.05 2.67 -26.74
N GLY A 325 -2.32 2.86 -27.03
CA GLY A 325 -3.08 1.91 -27.82
C GLY A 325 -4.05 2.54 -28.79
N SER A 326 -4.52 1.76 -29.75
CA SER A 326 -5.57 2.17 -30.69
C SER A 326 -6.52 1.02 -31.00
N ALA A 327 -7.79 1.37 -31.18
CA ALA A 327 -8.84 0.46 -31.68
C ALA A 327 -9.11 0.63 -33.19
N LYS A 328 -8.46 1.61 -33.85
CA LYS A 328 -8.63 1.84 -35.29
C LYS A 328 -8.06 0.65 -36.07
N THR A 329 -8.61 0.38 -37.25
CA THR A 329 -8.17 -0.73 -38.11
C THR A 329 -6.82 -0.46 -38.77
N ALA A 330 -6.46 0.80 -38.95
CA ALA A 330 -5.17 1.26 -39.47
C ALA A 330 -4.83 2.60 -38.80
N PRO A 331 -4.31 2.59 -37.55
CA PRO A 331 -4.03 3.83 -36.82
C PRO A 331 -2.93 4.63 -37.52
N ALA A 332 -3.18 5.92 -37.73
CA ALA A 332 -2.23 6.82 -38.36
C ALA A 332 -0.99 7.08 -37.48
N ASP A 333 0.13 7.41 -38.13
CA ASP A 333 1.29 7.90 -37.41
C ASP A 333 1.06 9.33 -36.88
N ILE A 334 1.54 9.59 -35.68
CA ILE A 334 1.47 10.89 -35.03
C ILE A 334 2.63 11.03 -34.05
N GLU A 335 3.13 12.24 -33.88
CA GLU A 335 4.10 12.54 -32.84
C GLU A 335 3.42 12.43 -31.45
N LEU A 336 3.95 11.54 -30.62
CA LEU A 336 3.44 11.32 -29.27
C LEU A 336 4.17 12.23 -28.26
N PRO A 337 3.46 12.80 -27.28
CA PRO A 337 4.10 13.59 -26.24
C PRO A 337 4.93 12.70 -25.31
N VAL A 338 6.07 13.23 -24.83
CA VAL A 338 6.95 12.54 -23.87
C VAL A 338 6.23 12.22 -22.55
N SER A 339 5.28 13.08 -22.17
CA SER A 339 4.43 12.89 -20.99
C SER A 339 3.00 13.34 -21.30
N SER A 340 2.04 12.56 -20.84
CA SER A 340 0.62 12.90 -20.89
C SER A 340 -0.13 12.16 -19.78
N ALA A 341 -1.32 12.62 -19.41
CA ALA A 341 -2.15 11.91 -18.45
C ALA A 341 -2.71 10.62 -19.07
N LYS A 342 -2.90 9.58 -18.26
CA LYS A 342 -3.65 8.37 -18.65
C LYS A 342 -5.00 8.78 -19.27
N GLY A 343 -5.37 8.17 -20.39
CA GLY A 343 -6.61 8.47 -21.11
C GLY A 343 -6.52 9.65 -22.09
N THR A 344 -5.39 10.37 -22.14
CA THR A 344 -5.16 11.40 -23.17
C THR A 344 -5.23 10.77 -24.55
N VAL A 345 -5.95 11.41 -25.47
CA VAL A 345 -6.07 10.99 -26.87
C VAL A 345 -5.24 11.93 -27.75
N VAL A 346 -4.36 11.37 -28.58
CA VAL A 346 -3.54 12.08 -29.57
C VAL A 346 -3.68 11.36 -30.91
N GLY A 347 -4.37 11.99 -31.86
CA GLY A 347 -4.75 11.33 -33.11
C GLY A 347 -5.58 10.06 -32.85
N ASP A 348 -5.12 8.92 -33.37
CA ASP A 348 -5.76 7.61 -33.20
C ASP A 348 -5.33 6.87 -31.91
N TRP A 349 -4.45 7.46 -31.11
CA TRP A 349 -3.80 6.80 -29.98
C TRP A 349 -4.32 7.32 -28.65
N ILE A 350 -4.58 6.41 -27.70
CA ILE A 350 -4.93 6.72 -26.32
C ILE A 350 -3.83 6.25 -25.36
N ASN A 351 -3.46 7.09 -24.39
CA ASN A 351 -2.52 6.73 -23.33
C ASN A 351 -3.18 5.70 -22.39
N LEU A 352 -2.63 4.48 -22.33
CA LEU A 352 -3.12 3.38 -21.49
C LEU A 352 -2.58 3.44 -20.07
N GLY A 353 -1.47 4.15 -19.88
CA GLY A 353 -0.81 4.37 -18.59
C GLY A 353 0.63 4.81 -18.76
N ASN A 354 1.15 5.46 -17.71
CA ASN A 354 2.56 5.77 -17.56
C ASN A 354 3.13 4.83 -16.48
N PHE A 355 4.23 4.16 -16.81
CA PHE A 355 4.77 3.08 -16.01
C PHE A 355 6.24 3.34 -15.69
N THR A 356 6.66 2.86 -14.53
CA THR A 356 8.05 2.86 -14.09
C THR A 356 8.41 1.45 -13.68
N CYS A 357 9.58 0.98 -14.10
CA CYS A 357 10.07 -0.31 -13.64
C CYS A 357 10.21 -0.26 -12.10
N PRO A 358 9.73 -1.29 -11.36
CA PRO A 358 10.00 -1.40 -9.94
C PRO A 358 11.51 -1.28 -9.66
N PRO A 359 11.94 -0.59 -8.59
CA PRO A 359 13.36 -0.53 -8.26
C PRO A 359 13.91 -1.91 -7.90
N PRO A 360 15.25 -2.12 -7.97
CA PRO A 360 15.88 -3.35 -7.52
C PRO A 360 15.40 -3.72 -6.10
N PRO A 361 14.87 -4.95 -5.89
CA PRO A 361 14.43 -5.41 -4.58
C PRO A 361 15.47 -5.29 -3.47
N SER A 362 16.76 -5.36 -3.81
CA SER A 362 17.85 -5.14 -2.86
C SER A 362 17.96 -3.71 -2.35
N GLY A 363 17.39 -2.74 -3.07
CA GLY A 363 17.58 -1.31 -2.83
C GLY A 363 18.92 -0.77 -3.33
N ASN A 364 19.75 -1.60 -3.97
CA ASN A 364 21.04 -1.16 -4.52
C ASN A 364 20.88 -0.27 -5.76
N ALA A 365 21.94 0.48 -6.05
CA ALA A 365 22.01 1.26 -7.28
C ALA A 365 22.10 0.34 -8.52
N PRO A 366 21.60 0.81 -9.68
CA PRO A 366 21.86 0.20 -10.99
C PRO A 366 23.33 -0.19 -11.17
N GLY A 367 23.58 -1.42 -11.65
CA GLY A 367 24.93 -1.97 -11.82
C GLY A 367 25.53 -2.62 -10.56
N GLN A 368 24.82 -2.63 -9.43
CA GLN A 368 25.20 -3.35 -8.20
C GLN A 368 24.14 -4.40 -7.83
N THR A 369 23.73 -5.17 -8.84
CA THR A 369 22.69 -6.19 -8.73
C THR A 369 23.12 -7.33 -7.83
N THR A 370 22.14 -7.88 -7.13
CA THR A 370 22.26 -9.04 -6.26
C THR A 370 21.44 -10.21 -6.83
N PRO A 371 21.59 -11.44 -6.32
CA PRO A 371 20.79 -12.57 -6.79
C PRO A 371 19.26 -12.35 -6.72
N VAL A 372 18.76 -11.54 -5.77
CA VAL A 372 17.31 -11.22 -5.70
C VAL A 372 16.89 -10.25 -6.82
N ASP A 373 17.77 -9.36 -7.24
CA ASP A 373 17.52 -8.44 -8.36
C ASP A 373 17.50 -9.19 -9.69
N LEU A 374 18.46 -10.10 -9.89
CA LEU A 374 18.53 -10.97 -11.07
C LEU A 374 17.30 -11.88 -11.18
N ALA A 375 16.85 -12.43 -10.04
CA ALA A 375 15.64 -13.23 -10.00
C ALA A 375 14.38 -12.42 -10.36
N ALA A 376 14.29 -11.15 -9.94
CA ALA A 376 13.19 -10.26 -10.30
C ALA A 376 13.19 -9.94 -11.81
N VAL A 377 14.35 -9.60 -12.38
CA VAL A 377 14.48 -9.36 -13.83
C VAL A 377 14.10 -10.61 -14.63
N LYS A 378 14.61 -11.78 -14.24
CA LYS A 378 14.27 -13.06 -14.88
C LYS A 378 12.79 -13.39 -14.77
N ALA A 379 12.16 -13.06 -13.64
CA ALA A 379 10.72 -13.25 -13.47
C ALA A 379 9.90 -12.32 -14.37
N GLY A 380 10.40 -11.12 -14.67
CA GLY A 380 9.72 -10.06 -15.41
C GLY A 380 8.72 -9.28 -14.55
N PHE A 381 8.37 -8.08 -15.01
CA PHE A 381 7.58 -7.11 -14.23
C PHE A 381 6.16 -6.99 -14.77
N GLU A 382 5.18 -7.13 -13.88
CA GLU A 382 3.77 -7.04 -14.22
C GLU A 382 3.18 -5.67 -13.86
N PHE A 383 2.35 -5.14 -14.73
CA PHE A 383 1.75 -3.82 -14.62
C PHE A 383 0.25 -3.89 -14.91
N ASN A 384 -0.54 -3.32 -14.02
CA ASN A 384 -1.99 -3.23 -14.19
C ASN A 384 -2.35 -2.15 -15.21
N ILE A 385 -3.33 -2.45 -16.07
CA ILE A 385 -3.99 -1.47 -16.93
C ILE A 385 -5.35 -1.17 -16.31
N ALA A 386 -5.65 0.12 -16.17
CA ALA A 386 -6.85 0.55 -15.46
C ALA A 386 -8.12 0.14 -16.23
N LEU A 387 -9.15 -0.28 -15.49
CA LEU A 387 -10.41 -0.78 -16.05
C LEU A 387 -11.18 0.28 -16.86
N ASP A 388 -10.89 1.56 -16.68
CA ASP A 388 -11.49 2.66 -17.46
C ASP A 388 -10.89 2.79 -18.88
N ILE A 389 -9.74 2.16 -19.17
CA ILE A 389 -9.12 2.18 -20.49
C ILE A 389 -9.97 1.40 -21.51
N PRO A 390 -10.31 1.97 -22.68
CA PRO A 390 -11.13 1.30 -23.69
C PRO A 390 -10.42 0.07 -24.28
N LYS A 391 -11.17 -0.75 -25.05
CA LYS A 391 -10.54 -1.83 -25.82
C LYS A 391 -9.53 -1.27 -26.82
N VAL A 392 -8.41 -1.95 -26.99
CA VAL A 392 -7.36 -1.61 -27.98
C VAL A 392 -6.87 -2.86 -28.69
N ARG A 393 -6.35 -2.69 -29.90
CA ARG A 393 -5.77 -3.75 -30.73
C ARG A 393 -4.30 -3.49 -31.01
N PHE A 394 -3.98 -2.26 -31.40
CA PHE A 394 -2.61 -1.83 -31.64
C PHE A 394 -2.01 -1.31 -30.36
N ILE A 395 -0.73 -1.60 -30.15
CA ILE A 395 0.06 -1.16 -29.02
C ILE A 395 1.26 -0.38 -29.53
N ARG A 396 1.56 0.71 -28.85
CA ARG A 396 2.74 1.53 -29.09
C ARG A 396 3.48 1.77 -27.78
N LEU A 397 4.64 1.14 -27.66
CA LEU A 397 5.56 1.29 -26.53
C LEU A 397 6.39 2.56 -26.75
N ALA A 398 6.33 3.49 -25.79
CA ALA A 398 7.09 4.73 -25.81
C ALA A 398 7.99 4.84 -24.58
N VAL A 399 9.23 4.38 -24.69
CA VAL A 399 10.22 4.45 -23.61
C VAL A 399 10.80 5.86 -23.54
N ASN A 400 10.66 6.51 -22.39
CA ASN A 400 11.15 7.87 -22.16
C ASN A 400 12.53 7.90 -21.50
N SER A 401 12.87 6.86 -20.74
CA SER A 401 14.15 6.77 -20.03
C SER A 401 14.51 5.32 -19.76
N THR A 402 15.80 5.08 -19.66
CA THR A 402 16.39 3.77 -19.38
C THR A 402 17.22 3.81 -18.11
N TRP A 403 17.45 2.65 -17.52
CA TRP A 403 18.24 2.56 -16.30
C TRP A 403 19.69 3.01 -16.47
N GLY A 404 20.28 2.75 -17.65
CA GLY A 404 21.64 3.19 -17.98
C GLY A 404 21.73 4.62 -18.51
N ASN A 405 20.63 5.38 -18.55
CA ASN A 405 20.54 6.67 -19.26
C ASN A 405 21.01 6.59 -20.72
N ALA A 406 20.80 5.44 -21.35
CA ALA A 406 21.11 5.21 -22.75
C ALA A 406 20.11 5.95 -23.66
N ASP A 407 20.58 6.35 -24.85
CA ASP A 407 19.75 6.97 -25.90
C ASP A 407 19.07 5.94 -26.83
N PHE A 408 19.02 4.68 -26.38
CA PHE A 408 18.34 3.56 -27.00
C PHE A 408 17.64 2.73 -25.93
N ALA A 409 16.73 1.84 -26.32
CA ALA A 409 16.02 0.93 -25.43
C ALA A 409 16.08 -0.51 -25.94
N HIS A 410 15.96 -1.47 -25.02
CA HIS A 410 15.75 -2.87 -25.32
C HIS A 410 14.79 -3.57 -24.38
N VAL A 411 13.99 -4.49 -24.92
CA VAL A 411 12.99 -5.28 -24.18
C VAL A 411 13.02 -6.70 -24.72
N MET A 412 13.03 -7.70 -23.84
CA MET A 412 13.11 -9.09 -24.25
C MET A 412 11.76 -9.59 -24.73
N GLU A 413 10.71 -9.34 -23.95
CA GLU A 413 9.39 -9.90 -24.22
C GLU A 413 8.31 -8.98 -23.63
N LEU A 414 7.15 -8.98 -24.28
CA LEU A 414 5.90 -8.41 -23.79
C LEU A 414 4.81 -9.49 -23.79
N SER A 415 3.95 -9.45 -22.78
CA SER A 415 2.75 -10.29 -22.74
C SER A 415 1.59 -9.47 -22.22
N PHE A 416 0.41 -9.66 -22.81
CA PHE A 416 -0.79 -8.90 -22.48
C PHE A 416 -1.86 -9.87 -22.00
N TRP A 417 -2.65 -9.43 -21.02
CA TRP A 417 -3.83 -10.15 -20.57
C TRP A 417 -5.05 -9.24 -20.64
N GLY A 418 -6.20 -9.86 -20.84
CA GLY A 418 -7.45 -9.14 -20.93
C GLY A 418 -8.59 -10.01 -21.44
N ASN A 419 -9.62 -9.33 -21.94
CA ASN A 419 -10.80 -9.94 -22.51
C ASN A 419 -10.87 -9.64 -24.01
N THR A 420 -10.83 -10.69 -24.83
CA THR A 420 -10.87 -10.59 -26.30
C THR A 420 -12.29 -10.70 -26.88
N ASN A 421 -13.32 -10.82 -26.03
CA ASN A 421 -14.71 -11.05 -26.44
C ASN A 421 -15.54 -9.76 -26.37
#